data_AF-A0A5M5MAS7-F1
#
_entry.id   AF-A0A5M5MAS7-F1
#
_cell.length_a   1.000
_cell.length_b   1.000
_cell.length_c   1.000
_cell.angle_alpha   90.00
_cell.angle_beta   90.00
_cell.angle_gamma   90.00
#
_symmetry.space_group_name_H-M   'P 1'
#
loop_
_entity.id
_entity.type
_entity.pdbx_description
1 polymer ?
#
loop_
_entity_poly.entity_id
_entity_poly.type
_entity_poly.pdbx_seq_one_letter_code
_entity_poly.pdbx_strand_id
1 'polypeptide(L)'
;MKPRTKLQLRVAGLSSQLPNIENMMIDWAKSDCLKHIGYATKSRAICMECGQRFSPELVKRKRAICPHCGACLKIEQSRKRTDKQSMFIAKAEICEEFQVIRSFELIAYYQAEANPRYFIREILQHWIKDDGNREVVARANNTGHCGWCGDLEIRNKVVGSYYYSCSNDVYCERYHPASVFRPKYIQMGIDCKLRGMSFLTATNIIPHSPKAETLLKARRYELIDHFEGHRYKIDMYWPSIKICLRNKYRIKDVSMWFDYLKLLEHYRKDLHNAHYVCPKNLKKAHDLYVARKKRDDEKERKAKEMQQLLKLKKDAENYIKEKSKFFDLKMSDGKIVVVPLKSLEEFQQEGEIMHHCVFTNKYYKEKDSLILSARIGKKHIETVEVNLKTFSIVQSRGACNSNTEYHNRIIGLVKKNMNLIRQKLTA
;
A
#
# COMPACT_ATOMS: atom_id res chain seq x y z
N MET A 1 29.96 2.40 -22.42
CA MET A 1 29.82 2.96 -23.79
C MET A 1 31.08 3.72 -24.13
N LYS A 2 31.52 3.72 -25.39
CA LYS A 2 32.69 4.53 -25.80
C LYS A 2 32.38 6.03 -25.66
N PRO A 3 33.21 6.82 -24.97
CA PRO A 3 33.06 8.28 -24.91
C PRO A 3 33.07 8.88 -26.33
N ARG A 4 32.11 9.74 -26.66
CA ARG A 4 32.01 10.39 -27.97
C ARG A 4 32.05 11.91 -27.88
N THR A 5 31.48 12.49 -26.83
CA THR A 5 31.45 13.94 -26.66
C THR A 5 32.71 14.43 -25.95
N LYS A 6 33.07 15.72 -26.15
CA LYS A 6 34.18 16.37 -25.42
C LYS A 6 34.04 16.21 -23.91
N LEU A 7 32.81 16.33 -23.40
CA LEU A 7 32.53 16.19 -21.97
C LEU A 7 32.73 14.75 -21.48
N GLN A 8 32.27 13.75 -22.24
CA GLN A 8 32.48 12.34 -21.90
C GLN A 8 33.95 11.95 -21.92
N LEU A 9 34.72 12.43 -22.90
CA LEU A 9 36.17 12.20 -22.98
C LEU A 9 36.89 12.82 -21.77
N ARG A 10 36.53 14.06 -21.39
CA ARG A 10 37.07 14.73 -20.19
C ARG A 10 36.75 13.93 -18.92
N VAL A 11 35.50 13.54 -18.73
CA VAL A 11 35.07 12.78 -17.55
C VAL A 11 35.73 11.41 -17.49
N ALA A 12 35.88 10.71 -18.63
CA ALA A 12 36.58 9.44 -18.67
C ALA A 12 38.07 9.58 -18.28
N GLY A 13 38.73 10.64 -18.72
CA GLY A 13 40.12 10.93 -18.36
C GLY A 13 40.31 11.30 -16.89
N LEU A 14 39.40 12.11 -16.31
CA LEU A 14 39.46 12.45 -14.88
C LEU A 14 39.10 11.25 -14.00
N SER A 15 38.13 10.44 -14.41
CA SER A 15 37.70 9.24 -13.69
C SER A 15 38.81 8.21 -13.55
N SER A 16 39.63 8.00 -14.58
CA SER A 16 40.75 7.06 -14.52
C SER A 16 41.89 7.51 -13.60
N GLN A 17 41.94 8.79 -13.24
CA GLN A 17 42.95 9.37 -12.34
C GLN A 17 42.50 9.40 -10.87
N LEU A 18 41.24 9.07 -10.57
CA LEU A 18 40.76 9.06 -9.20
C LEU A 18 41.45 7.95 -8.38
N PRO A 19 41.88 8.24 -7.14
CA PRO A 19 42.53 7.24 -6.31
C PRO A 19 41.55 6.13 -5.92
N ASN A 20 42.06 4.90 -5.82
CA ASN A 20 41.31 3.83 -5.19
C ASN A 20 41.23 4.07 -3.68
N ILE A 21 40.01 4.25 -3.16
CA ILE A 21 39.72 4.55 -1.75
C ILE A 21 38.94 3.42 -1.06
N GLU A 22 38.86 2.24 -1.67
CA GLU A 22 38.06 1.11 -1.19
C GLU A 22 38.44 0.67 0.23
N ASN A 23 39.73 0.59 0.56
CA ASN A 23 40.19 0.24 1.91
C ASN A 23 39.77 1.27 2.96
N MET A 24 39.93 2.56 2.67
CA MET A 24 39.47 3.65 3.53
C MET A 24 37.96 3.55 3.78
N MET A 25 37.18 3.28 2.72
CA MET A 25 35.74 3.12 2.81
C MET A 25 35.34 1.88 3.63
N ILE A 26 36.05 0.76 3.49
CA ILE A 26 35.84 -0.45 4.31
C ILE A 26 36.09 -0.14 5.78
N ASP A 27 37.22 0.48 6.12
CA ASP A 27 37.60 0.70 7.52
C ASP A 27 36.63 1.65 8.23
N TRP A 28 36.20 2.72 7.54
CA TRP A 28 35.11 3.56 8.02
C TRP A 28 33.77 2.81 8.13
N ALA A 29 33.45 1.94 7.17
CA ALA A 29 32.20 1.22 7.20
C ALA A 29 32.11 0.21 8.35
N LYS A 30 33.23 -0.46 8.68
CA LYS A 30 33.34 -1.35 9.84
C LYS A 30 33.00 -0.62 11.14
N SER A 31 33.50 0.60 11.34
CA SER A 31 33.30 1.34 12.59
C SER A 31 31.92 2.00 12.72
N ASP A 32 31.44 2.62 11.63
CA ASP A 32 30.32 3.55 11.72
C ASP A 32 29.05 3.08 11.01
N CYS A 33 29.17 2.27 9.97
CA CYS A 33 28.08 1.98 9.04
C CYS A 33 27.40 0.64 9.33
N LEU A 34 28.21 -0.42 9.47
CA LEU A 34 27.73 -1.78 9.69
C LEU A 34 27.24 -1.97 11.12
N LYS A 35 26.26 -2.85 11.29
CA LYS A 35 25.70 -3.15 12.61
C LYS A 35 26.57 -4.21 13.29
N HIS A 36 27.07 -3.90 14.47
CA HIS A 36 27.74 -4.87 15.34
C HIS A 36 26.70 -5.74 16.05
N ILE A 37 26.50 -6.95 15.55
CA ILE A 37 25.50 -7.88 16.07
C ILE A 37 26.12 -9.15 16.65
N GLY A 38 25.35 -9.83 17.49
CA GLY A 38 25.66 -11.19 17.93
C GLY A 38 24.40 -12.03 18.01
N TYR A 39 24.55 -13.33 17.87
CA TYR A 39 23.45 -14.28 18.02
C TYR A 39 23.59 -15.06 19.31
N ALA A 40 22.50 -15.10 20.08
CA ALA A 40 22.44 -15.89 21.30
C ALA A 40 21.29 -16.88 21.28
N THR A 41 21.52 -18.02 21.92
CA THR A 41 20.49 -18.95 22.39
C THR A 41 20.64 -19.07 23.91
N LYS A 42 19.83 -19.93 24.53
CA LYS A 42 19.98 -20.26 25.96
C LYS A 42 21.36 -20.86 26.30
N SER A 43 22.04 -21.50 25.34
CA SER A 43 23.27 -22.27 25.57
C SER A 43 24.51 -21.74 24.85
N ARG A 44 24.38 -20.78 23.94
CA ARG A 44 25.54 -20.20 23.24
C ARG A 44 25.32 -18.73 22.89
N ALA A 45 26.39 -17.95 22.88
CA ALA A 45 26.43 -16.64 22.22
C ALA A 45 27.58 -16.61 21.21
N ILE A 46 27.37 -15.93 20.08
CA ILE A 46 28.34 -15.81 18.99
C ILE A 46 28.46 -14.35 18.61
N CYS A 47 29.69 -13.85 18.57
CA CYS A 47 30.00 -12.51 18.08
C CYS A 47 30.13 -12.54 16.56
N MET A 48 29.38 -11.69 15.83
CA MET A 48 29.54 -11.61 14.38
C MET A 48 30.76 -10.79 13.96
N GLU A 49 31.36 -9.98 14.85
CA GLU A 49 32.57 -9.19 14.53
C GLU A 49 33.85 -10.03 14.47
N CYS A 50 33.94 -11.12 15.24
CA CYS A 50 35.12 -11.99 15.27
C CYS A 50 34.81 -13.47 15.05
N GLY A 51 33.53 -13.84 14.87
CA GLY A 51 33.08 -15.22 14.70
C GLY A 51 33.17 -16.08 15.97
N GLN A 52 33.79 -15.60 17.05
CA GLN A 52 34.04 -16.37 18.26
C GLN A 52 32.78 -16.54 19.12
N ARG A 53 32.75 -17.69 19.82
CA ARG A 53 31.70 -18.01 20.80
C ARG A 53 32.07 -17.45 22.16
N PHE A 54 31.07 -17.04 22.92
CA PHE A 54 31.24 -16.60 24.31
C PHE A 54 30.05 -17.01 25.17
N SER A 55 30.21 -16.89 26.50
CA SER A 55 29.18 -17.30 27.46
C SER A 55 27.89 -16.48 27.29
N PRO A 56 26.71 -17.13 27.17
CA PRO A 56 25.41 -16.44 27.15
C PRO A 56 25.15 -15.55 28.37
N GLU A 57 25.79 -15.84 29.51
CA GLU A 57 25.62 -15.08 30.76
C GLU A 57 26.12 -13.64 30.65
N LEU A 58 27.05 -13.37 29.72
CA LEU A 58 27.53 -12.03 29.40
C LEU A 58 26.48 -11.18 28.68
N VAL A 59 25.39 -11.79 28.20
CA VAL A 59 24.30 -11.08 27.51
C VAL A 59 23.35 -10.46 28.53
N LYS A 60 23.31 -9.13 28.58
CA LYS A 60 22.39 -8.36 29.44
C LYS A 60 21.50 -7.46 28.59
N ARG A 61 20.18 -7.54 28.77
CA ARG A 61 19.18 -6.70 28.07
C ARG A 61 19.40 -6.64 26.54
N LYS A 62 19.66 -7.80 25.91
CA LYS A 62 19.95 -7.93 24.45
C LYS A 62 21.20 -7.15 23.99
N ARG A 63 22.19 -6.98 24.86
CA ARG A 63 23.51 -6.43 24.54
C ARG A 63 24.61 -7.27 25.20
N ALA A 64 25.79 -7.27 24.62
CA ALA A 64 26.98 -7.87 25.21
C ALA A 64 28.23 -7.15 24.71
N ILE A 65 29.29 -7.15 25.51
CA ILE A 65 30.64 -6.80 25.04
C ILE A 65 31.33 -8.12 24.74
N CYS A 66 31.86 -8.27 23.53
CA CYS A 66 32.57 -9.48 23.16
C CYS A 66 33.86 -9.60 23.98
N PRO A 67 34.11 -10.72 24.70
CA PRO A 67 35.34 -10.89 25.47
C PRO A 67 36.58 -11.08 24.58
N HIS A 68 36.40 -11.42 23.30
CA HIS A 68 37.50 -11.71 22.38
C HIS A 68 37.96 -10.49 21.60
N CYS A 69 37.02 -9.65 21.13
CA CYS A 69 37.34 -8.48 20.29
C CYS A 69 36.93 -7.14 20.91
N GLY A 70 36.32 -7.12 22.09
CA GLY A 70 35.88 -5.89 22.77
C GLY A 70 34.69 -5.17 22.13
N ALA A 71 34.16 -5.66 21.00
CA ALA A 71 33.05 -5.01 20.31
C ALA A 71 31.76 -4.99 21.14
N CYS A 72 31.06 -3.86 21.12
CA CYS A 72 29.74 -3.69 21.74
C CYS A 72 28.64 -4.20 20.81
N LEU A 73 28.08 -5.37 21.12
CA LEU A 73 27.14 -6.08 20.27
C LEU A 73 25.68 -5.84 20.67
N LYS A 74 24.83 -5.67 19.65
CA LYS A 74 23.38 -5.89 19.80
C LYS A 74 23.08 -7.38 19.62
N ILE A 75 22.49 -8.00 20.65
CA ILE A 75 22.22 -9.44 20.65
C ILE A 75 20.81 -9.75 20.18
N GLU A 76 20.72 -10.62 19.18
CA GLU A 76 19.48 -11.20 18.69
C GLU A 76 19.34 -12.64 19.16
N GLN A 77 18.16 -12.98 19.71
CA GLN A 77 17.87 -14.34 20.14
C GLN A 77 17.56 -15.20 18.92
N SER A 78 18.53 -15.99 18.48
CA SER A 78 18.50 -16.70 17.21
C SER A 78 19.48 -17.87 17.16
N ARG A 79 19.13 -18.91 16.40
CA ARG A 79 20.01 -20.05 16.11
C ARG A 79 20.90 -19.82 14.87
N LYS A 80 20.80 -18.67 14.22
CA LYS A 80 21.66 -18.31 13.07
C LYS A 80 23.14 -18.41 13.44
N ARG A 81 23.95 -18.84 12.48
CA ARG A 81 25.42 -18.89 12.58
C ARG A 81 26.10 -18.00 11.54
N THR A 82 25.32 -17.39 10.67
CA THR A 82 25.78 -16.51 9.60
C THR A 82 24.93 -15.26 9.58
N ASP A 83 25.53 -14.16 9.16
CA ASP A 83 24.83 -12.92 8.87
C ASP A 83 25.39 -12.32 7.57
N LYS A 84 24.56 -11.55 6.88
CA LYS A 84 24.95 -10.81 5.70
C LYS A 84 24.37 -9.40 5.80
N GLN A 85 25.24 -8.41 5.70
CA GLN A 85 24.85 -7.00 5.59
C GLN A 85 25.25 -6.49 4.22
N SER A 86 24.34 -5.81 3.55
CA SER A 86 24.56 -5.19 2.24
C SER A 86 24.07 -3.76 2.32
N MET A 87 24.86 -2.81 1.83
CA MET A 87 24.47 -1.40 1.79
C MET A 87 25.21 -0.65 0.69
N PHE A 88 24.67 0.48 0.28
CA PHE A 88 25.36 1.44 -0.57
C PHE A 88 25.87 2.61 0.26
N ILE A 89 27.13 2.96 0.08
CA ILE A 89 27.79 4.10 0.75
C ILE A 89 28.47 4.97 -0.29
N ALA A 90 28.69 6.24 0.03
CA ALA A 90 29.28 7.19 -0.91
C ALA A 90 30.38 8.04 -0.31
N LYS A 91 31.19 8.63 -1.18
CA LYS A 91 32.04 9.78 -0.86
C LYS A 91 31.81 10.86 -1.91
N ALA A 92 31.59 12.09 -1.45
CA ALA A 92 31.52 13.25 -2.33
C ALA A 92 32.86 13.97 -2.35
N GLU A 93 33.30 14.39 -3.54
CA GLU A 93 34.57 15.08 -3.76
C GLU A 93 34.37 16.21 -4.79
N ILE A 94 35.26 17.19 -4.78
CA ILE A 94 35.34 18.21 -5.83
C ILE A 94 36.55 17.85 -6.69
N CYS A 95 36.32 17.63 -7.98
CA CYS A 95 37.37 17.37 -8.96
C CYS A 95 37.21 18.41 -10.07
N GLU A 96 38.13 19.37 -10.14
CA GLU A 96 38.08 20.51 -11.06
C GLU A 96 36.70 21.21 -11.05
N GLU A 97 36.01 21.27 -12.20
CA GLU A 97 34.69 21.88 -12.34
C GLU A 97 33.53 21.00 -11.85
N PHE A 98 33.80 19.77 -11.42
CA PHE A 98 32.77 18.79 -11.09
C PHE A 98 32.57 18.65 -9.58
N GLN A 99 31.31 18.54 -9.17
CA GLN A 99 30.93 17.79 -7.99
C GLN A 99 30.91 16.30 -8.38
N VAL A 100 31.75 15.49 -7.72
CA VAL A 100 31.83 14.05 -7.95
C VAL A 100 31.17 13.32 -6.80
N ILE A 101 30.24 12.42 -7.09
CA ILE A 101 29.65 11.50 -6.11
C ILE A 101 30.06 10.08 -6.48
N ARG A 102 30.94 9.48 -5.68
CA ARG A 102 31.42 8.11 -5.84
C ARG A 102 30.60 7.19 -4.94
N SER A 103 29.92 6.22 -5.53
CA SER A 103 29.04 5.27 -4.84
C SER A 103 29.68 3.88 -4.84
N PHE A 104 29.61 3.22 -3.69
CA PHE A 104 30.23 1.93 -3.43
C PHE A 104 29.16 0.94 -2.96
N GLU A 105 29.21 -0.26 -3.53
CA GLU A 105 28.49 -1.41 -3.00
C GLU A 105 29.35 -2.08 -1.94
N LEU A 106 28.82 -2.23 -0.73
CA LEU A 106 29.47 -2.91 0.38
C LEU A 106 28.65 -4.13 0.79
N ILE A 107 29.31 -5.28 0.84
CA ILE A 107 28.74 -6.53 1.33
C ILE A 107 29.66 -7.12 2.40
N ALA A 108 29.14 -7.28 3.61
CA ALA A 108 29.82 -7.92 4.72
C ALA A 108 29.20 -9.30 4.99
N TYR A 109 30.04 -10.33 5.00
CA TYR A 109 29.69 -11.71 5.29
C TYR A 109 30.27 -12.11 6.64
N TYR A 110 29.41 -12.57 7.54
CA TYR A 110 29.76 -13.00 8.88
C TYR A 110 29.45 -14.48 9.04
N GLN A 111 30.36 -15.21 9.67
CA GLN A 111 30.21 -16.64 9.91
C GLN A 111 30.83 -17.01 11.27
N ALA A 112 30.14 -17.87 12.02
CA ALA A 112 30.66 -18.44 13.24
C ALA A 112 31.97 -19.22 12.99
N GLU A 113 32.93 -19.08 13.89
CA GLU A 113 34.28 -19.67 13.81
C GLU A 113 35.11 -19.18 12.60
N ALA A 114 34.74 -18.08 11.95
CA ALA A 114 35.51 -17.48 10.88
C ALA A 114 35.57 -15.95 11.01
N ASN A 115 36.65 -15.37 10.52
CA ASN A 115 36.77 -13.91 10.42
C ASN A 115 35.77 -13.38 9.37
N PRO A 116 35.16 -12.20 9.61
CA PRO A 116 34.30 -11.57 8.63
C PRO A 116 35.00 -11.30 7.30
N ARG A 117 34.27 -11.44 6.20
CA ARG A 117 34.73 -11.10 4.85
C ARG A 117 33.98 -9.90 4.33
N TYR A 118 34.72 -8.93 3.81
CA TYR A 118 34.17 -7.70 3.26
C TYR A 118 34.45 -7.65 1.76
N PHE A 119 33.41 -7.37 1.00
CA PHE A 119 33.49 -7.05 -0.40
C PHE A 119 33.04 -5.60 -0.55
N ILE A 120 33.91 -4.75 -1.11
CA ILE A 120 33.54 -3.41 -1.51
C ILE A 120 33.89 -3.23 -2.98
N ARG A 121 33.10 -2.43 -3.68
CA ARG A 121 33.43 -2.04 -5.05
C ARG A 121 32.86 -0.68 -5.36
N GLU A 122 33.65 0.18 -6.01
CA GLU A 122 33.09 1.38 -6.63
C GLU A 122 32.20 1.00 -7.82
N ILE A 123 30.94 1.40 -7.81
CA ILE A 123 29.93 0.97 -8.80
C ILE A 123 29.46 2.10 -9.71
N LEU A 124 29.46 3.34 -9.23
CA LEU A 124 28.82 4.48 -9.90
C LEU A 124 29.49 5.79 -9.47
N GLN A 125 29.77 6.64 -10.45
CA GLN A 125 30.23 8.00 -10.28
C GLN A 125 29.31 8.96 -11.02
N HIS A 126 28.81 9.96 -10.29
CA HIS A 126 28.18 11.13 -10.90
C HIS A 126 29.17 12.28 -11.00
N TRP A 127 29.33 12.82 -12.20
CA TRP A 127 30.17 13.97 -12.49
C TRP A 127 29.28 15.14 -12.88
N ILE A 128 29.09 16.10 -11.98
CA ILE A 128 28.05 17.12 -12.09
C ILE A 128 28.69 18.50 -12.13
N LYS A 129 28.44 19.26 -13.21
CA LYS A 129 28.88 20.64 -13.36
C LYS A 129 27.98 21.62 -12.62
N ASP A 130 28.44 22.87 -12.56
CA ASP A 130 27.70 23.90 -11.85
C ASP A 130 26.37 24.30 -12.51
N ASP A 131 26.29 24.19 -13.84
CA ASP A 131 25.09 24.39 -14.66
C ASP A 131 24.10 23.22 -14.61
N GLY A 132 24.41 22.15 -13.87
CA GLY A 132 23.60 20.94 -13.77
C GLY A 132 23.86 19.89 -14.86
N ASN A 133 24.69 20.20 -15.87
CA ASN A 133 25.12 19.19 -16.84
C ASN A 133 25.92 18.10 -16.14
N ARG A 134 25.58 16.84 -16.40
CA ARG A 134 26.25 15.71 -15.77
C ARG A 134 26.66 14.64 -16.75
N GLU A 135 27.69 13.89 -16.41
CA GLU A 135 27.99 12.59 -17.00
C GLU A 135 28.00 11.51 -15.91
N VAL A 136 27.90 10.26 -16.36
CA VAL A 136 27.84 9.10 -15.49
C VAL A 136 28.91 8.11 -15.92
N VAL A 137 29.75 7.70 -14.97
CA VAL A 137 30.65 6.55 -15.12
C VAL A 137 30.12 5.47 -14.21
N ALA A 138 29.75 4.31 -14.75
CA ALA A 138 29.21 3.23 -13.93
C ALA A 138 29.54 1.85 -14.50
N ARG A 139 29.57 0.87 -13.60
CA ARG A 139 29.59 -0.54 -13.97
C ARG A 139 28.28 -0.91 -14.65
N ALA A 140 28.29 -1.97 -15.44
CA ALA A 140 27.05 -2.50 -16.02
C ALA A 140 26.14 -2.97 -14.88
N ASN A 141 24.84 -2.73 -15.01
CA ASN A 141 23.83 -3.28 -14.12
C ASN A 141 22.83 -4.07 -14.98
N ASN A 142 22.77 -5.37 -14.74
CA ASN A 142 22.03 -6.30 -15.60
C ASN A 142 20.63 -6.52 -15.02
N THR A 143 19.60 -6.31 -15.85
CA THR A 143 18.20 -6.65 -15.59
C THR A 143 18.08 -8.13 -15.19
N GLY A 144 17.54 -8.42 -14.00
CA GLY A 144 17.17 -9.78 -13.56
C GLY A 144 17.99 -10.38 -12.40
N HIS A 145 19.20 -9.90 -12.15
CA HIS A 145 20.07 -10.43 -11.07
C HIS A 145 20.67 -9.38 -10.11
N CYS A 146 20.28 -8.11 -10.21
CA CYS A 146 20.60 -7.05 -9.24
C CYS A 146 22.11 -6.93 -8.90
N GLY A 147 23.01 -7.12 -9.87
CA GLY A 147 24.45 -7.10 -9.65
C GLY A 147 25.19 -6.12 -10.56
N TRP A 148 26.09 -5.32 -9.99
CA TRP A 148 27.01 -4.44 -10.72
C TRP A 148 28.21 -5.23 -11.26
N CYS A 149 28.42 -5.25 -12.58
CA CYS A 149 29.45 -6.04 -13.22
C CYS A 149 30.28 -5.27 -14.27
N GLY A 150 31.40 -5.85 -14.69
CA GLY A 150 32.32 -5.23 -15.64
C GLY A 150 33.03 -4.00 -15.06
N ASP A 151 33.66 -3.22 -15.94
CA ASP A 151 34.46 -2.05 -15.58
C ASP A 151 33.64 -0.76 -15.49
N LEU A 152 34.21 0.22 -14.79
CA LEU A 152 33.68 1.59 -14.76
C LEU A 152 33.87 2.20 -16.15
N GLU A 153 32.76 2.51 -16.81
CA GLU A 153 32.78 3.15 -18.11
C GLU A 153 31.68 4.20 -18.21
N ILE A 154 31.78 5.11 -19.18
CA ILE A 154 30.71 6.06 -19.47
C ILE A 154 29.40 5.30 -19.73
N ARG A 155 28.30 5.77 -19.14
CA ARG A 155 26.95 5.20 -19.31
C ARG A 155 25.94 6.27 -19.68
N ASN A 156 24.80 5.83 -20.21
CA ASN A 156 23.66 6.71 -20.45
C ASN A 156 23.14 7.29 -19.14
N LYS A 157 22.62 8.52 -19.19
CA LYS A 157 22.19 9.29 -18.01
C LYS A 157 20.80 8.91 -17.48
N VAL A 158 20.28 7.75 -17.88
CA VAL A 158 18.90 7.32 -17.60
C VAL A 158 18.69 7.18 -16.10
N VAL A 159 17.65 7.85 -15.60
CA VAL A 159 17.16 7.76 -14.22
C VAL A 159 15.66 7.51 -14.32
N GLY A 160 15.18 6.44 -13.68
CA GLY A 160 13.76 6.14 -13.51
C GLY A 160 12.93 6.01 -14.80
N SER A 161 13.01 4.87 -15.48
CA SER A 161 12.03 4.49 -16.52
C SER A 161 11.20 3.30 -16.08
N TYR A 162 9.89 3.33 -16.36
CA TYR A 162 8.95 2.21 -16.18
C TYR A 162 9.41 0.93 -16.91
N TYR A 163 10.23 1.07 -17.96
CA TYR A 163 10.70 -0.04 -18.80
C TYR A 163 12.16 -0.43 -18.57
N TYR A 164 12.96 0.40 -17.87
CA TYR A 164 14.37 0.11 -17.62
C TYR A 164 14.63 0.01 -16.12
N SER A 165 14.93 -1.20 -15.64
CA SER A 165 15.38 -1.43 -14.26
C SER A 165 16.81 -0.92 -13.99
N CYS A 166 17.46 -0.29 -14.97
CA CYS A 166 18.80 0.27 -14.88
C CYS A 166 18.72 1.76 -14.52
N SER A 167 18.44 2.08 -13.25
CA SER A 167 18.57 3.46 -12.77
C SER A 167 20.03 3.74 -12.42
N ASN A 168 20.66 4.67 -13.14
CA ASN A 168 21.94 5.25 -12.71
C ASN A 168 21.69 6.32 -11.64
N ASP A 169 20.97 5.94 -10.60
CA ASP A 169 20.74 6.74 -9.40
C ASP A 169 20.63 5.77 -8.23
N VAL A 170 21.69 5.72 -7.42
CA VAL A 170 21.81 4.80 -6.27
C VAL A 170 21.58 5.60 -5.00
N TYR A 171 20.59 5.18 -4.22
CA TYR A 171 20.44 5.69 -2.86
C TYR A 171 21.57 5.14 -1.98
N CYS A 172 22.46 6.03 -1.57
CA CYS A 172 23.52 5.72 -0.61
C CYS A 172 23.05 6.06 0.80
N GLU A 173 23.09 5.08 1.70
CA GLU A 173 22.60 5.22 3.07
C GLU A 173 23.45 6.20 3.91
N ARG A 174 24.73 6.32 3.57
CA ARG A 174 25.69 7.19 4.25
C ARG A 174 26.75 7.72 3.29
N TYR A 175 27.24 8.91 3.62
CA TYR A 175 28.42 9.51 3.01
C TYR A 175 29.59 9.49 3.99
N HIS A 176 30.79 9.24 3.50
CA HIS A 176 32.01 9.29 4.28
C HIS A 176 32.17 10.69 4.93
N PRO A 177 32.59 10.82 6.20
CA PRO A 177 32.68 12.10 6.90
C PRO A 177 33.57 13.13 6.19
N ALA A 178 34.65 12.68 5.56
CA ALA A 178 35.54 13.49 4.73
C ALA A 178 34.96 13.80 3.33
N SER A 179 33.64 13.75 3.14
CA SER A 179 33.00 14.15 1.89
C SER A 179 32.94 15.67 1.79
N VAL A 180 33.26 16.18 0.60
CA VAL A 180 33.27 17.61 0.30
C VAL A 180 32.18 17.92 -0.73
N PHE A 181 31.34 18.88 -0.40
CA PHE A 181 30.24 19.34 -1.26
C PHE A 181 30.43 20.83 -1.60
N ARG A 182 30.06 21.21 -2.82
CA ARG A 182 30.06 22.62 -3.23
C ARG A 182 29.13 23.45 -2.31
N PRO A 183 29.45 24.74 -2.05
CA PRO A 183 28.67 25.58 -1.14
C PRO A 183 27.17 25.62 -1.43
N LYS A 184 26.77 25.63 -2.71
CA LYS A 184 25.36 25.64 -3.12
C LYS A 184 24.56 24.44 -2.58
N TYR A 185 25.18 23.26 -2.47
CA TYR A 185 24.53 22.06 -1.94
C TYR A 185 24.43 22.13 -0.41
N ILE A 186 25.51 22.57 0.24
CA ILE A 186 25.52 22.78 1.70
C ILE A 186 24.44 23.79 2.12
N GLN A 187 24.29 24.88 1.37
CA GLN A 187 23.24 25.89 1.60
C GLN A 187 21.83 25.30 1.52
N MET A 188 21.62 24.27 0.70
CA MET A 188 20.35 23.52 0.59
C MET A 188 20.20 22.42 1.64
N GLY A 189 21.18 22.22 2.52
CA GLY A 189 21.20 21.15 3.52
C GLY A 189 21.65 19.79 2.98
N ILE A 190 22.23 19.75 1.77
CA ILE A 190 22.79 18.56 1.14
C ILE A 190 24.27 18.46 1.55
N ASP A 191 24.57 17.58 2.51
CA ASP A 191 25.90 17.37 3.08
C ASP A 191 26.19 15.87 3.32
N CYS A 192 27.27 15.55 4.05
CA CYS A 192 27.63 14.16 4.36
C CYS A 192 26.62 13.41 5.25
N LYS A 193 25.61 14.12 5.78
CA LYS A 193 24.51 13.56 6.57
C LYS A 193 23.24 13.41 5.75
N LEU A 194 23.27 13.64 4.43
CA LEU A 194 22.16 13.36 3.53
C LEU A 194 21.64 11.93 3.75
N ARG A 195 20.33 11.80 3.98
CA ARG A 195 19.61 10.54 4.12
C ARG A 195 18.19 10.68 3.57
N GLY A 196 17.62 9.56 3.17
CA GLY A 196 16.25 9.41 2.70
C GLY A 196 15.98 9.82 1.26
N MET A 197 17.00 10.27 0.55
CA MET A 197 17.00 10.50 -0.88
C MET A 197 18.42 10.38 -1.41
N SER A 198 18.56 10.03 -2.69
CA SER A 198 19.87 10.07 -3.35
C SER A 198 20.35 11.51 -3.51
N PHE A 199 21.64 11.70 -3.80
CA PHE A 199 22.16 13.04 -4.11
C PHE A 199 21.42 13.66 -5.29
N LEU A 200 21.21 12.88 -6.37
CA LEU A 200 20.54 13.38 -7.57
C LEU A 200 19.08 13.75 -7.31
N THR A 201 18.35 12.91 -6.58
CA THR A 201 16.98 13.20 -6.16
C THR A 201 16.95 14.48 -5.32
N ALA A 202 17.89 14.65 -4.39
CA ALA A 202 18.00 15.86 -3.58
C ALA A 202 18.24 17.11 -4.43
N THR A 203 19.19 17.06 -5.36
CA THR A 203 19.49 18.20 -6.24
C THR A 203 18.34 18.57 -7.17
N ASN A 204 17.46 17.62 -7.49
CA ASN A 204 16.29 17.87 -8.34
C ASN A 204 15.08 18.38 -7.54
N ILE A 205 14.84 17.84 -6.34
CA ILE A 205 13.62 18.14 -5.56
C ILE A 205 13.79 19.40 -4.71
N ILE A 206 14.93 19.53 -4.01
CA ILE A 206 15.12 20.55 -2.98
C ILE A 206 14.99 21.98 -3.55
N PRO A 207 15.57 22.33 -4.71
CA PRO A 207 15.43 23.67 -5.28
C PRO A 207 13.98 24.10 -5.56
N HIS A 208 13.06 23.14 -5.72
CA HIS A 208 11.65 23.39 -6.05
C HIS A 208 10.71 23.04 -4.88
N SER A 209 11.24 22.80 -3.69
CA SER A 209 10.42 22.45 -2.52
C SER A 209 11.01 23.01 -1.21
N PRO A 210 10.59 24.22 -0.81
CA PRO A 210 11.01 24.82 0.46
C PRO A 210 10.67 23.96 1.68
N LYS A 211 9.58 23.17 1.61
CA LYS A 211 9.19 22.23 2.67
C LYS A 211 10.16 21.06 2.77
N ALA A 212 10.57 20.47 1.64
CA ALA A 212 11.58 19.40 1.64
C ALA A 212 12.92 19.92 2.14
N GLU A 213 13.35 21.12 1.71
CA GLU A 213 14.55 21.78 2.20
C GLU A 213 14.51 21.96 3.73
N THR A 214 13.39 22.45 4.25
CA THR A 214 13.18 22.63 5.70
C THR A 214 13.32 21.31 6.45
N LEU A 215 12.70 20.23 5.96
CA LEU A 215 12.76 18.90 6.57
C LEU A 215 14.17 18.32 6.54
N LEU A 216 14.88 18.49 5.42
CA LEU A 216 16.25 18.04 5.24
C LEU A 216 17.19 18.76 6.22
N LYS A 217 17.13 20.10 6.27
CA LYS A 217 17.90 20.92 7.22
C LYS A 217 17.56 20.61 8.68
N ALA A 218 16.30 20.32 8.98
CA ALA A 218 15.85 19.88 10.30
C ALA A 218 16.18 18.41 10.62
N ARG A 219 16.85 17.69 9.70
CA ARG A 219 17.22 16.28 9.81
C ARG A 219 16.05 15.36 10.14
N ARG A 220 14.87 15.67 9.59
CA ARG A 220 13.67 14.82 9.68
C ARG A 220 13.64 13.84 8.52
N TYR A 221 14.66 12.98 8.46
CA TYR A 221 14.81 12.01 7.39
C TYR A 221 13.62 11.06 7.31
N GLU A 222 12.98 10.76 8.45
CA GLU A 222 11.75 9.97 8.48
C GLU A 222 10.63 10.58 7.60
N LEU A 223 10.54 11.91 7.49
CA LEU A 223 9.54 12.57 6.65
C LEU A 223 10.04 12.73 5.21
N ILE A 224 11.36 12.79 5.01
CA ILE A 224 11.99 12.82 3.68
C ILE A 224 11.80 11.48 2.96
N ASP A 225 11.96 10.36 3.66
CA ASP A 225 11.72 9.00 3.11
C ASP A 225 10.30 8.87 2.52
N HIS A 226 9.32 9.54 3.13
CA HIS A 226 7.93 9.56 2.67
C HIS A 226 7.63 10.66 1.64
N PHE A 227 8.59 11.52 1.33
CA PHE A 227 8.37 12.64 0.42
C PHE A 227 8.11 12.13 -1.02
N GLU A 228 8.84 11.08 -1.42
CA GLU A 228 8.61 10.39 -2.69
C GLU A 228 7.27 9.61 -2.64
N GLY A 229 6.39 9.89 -3.60
CA GLY A 229 5.04 9.30 -3.67
C GLY A 229 3.99 9.87 -2.70
N HIS A 230 4.38 10.55 -1.60
CA HIS A 230 3.43 11.11 -0.62
C HIS A 230 3.62 12.60 -0.33
N ARG A 231 4.21 13.36 -1.26
CA ARG A 231 4.32 14.82 -1.20
C ARG A 231 3.01 15.51 -0.79
N TYR A 232 1.87 15.05 -1.32
CA TYR A 232 0.55 15.61 -0.99
C TYR A 232 0.22 15.52 0.52
N LYS A 233 0.65 14.46 1.23
CA LYS A 233 0.42 14.31 2.67
C LYS A 233 1.28 15.31 3.47
N ILE A 234 2.53 15.48 3.07
CA ILE A 234 3.43 16.48 3.66
C ILE A 234 2.84 17.89 3.46
N ASP A 235 2.28 18.15 2.29
CA ASP A 235 1.66 19.43 1.97
C ASP A 235 0.39 19.68 2.80
N MET A 236 -0.51 18.70 2.85
CA MET A 236 -1.77 18.73 3.61
C MET A 236 -1.52 18.94 5.11
N TYR A 237 -0.58 18.19 5.69
CA TYR A 237 -0.32 18.20 7.13
C TYR A 237 0.87 19.09 7.53
N TRP A 238 1.30 20.01 6.66
CA TRP A 238 2.42 20.90 6.95
C TRP A 238 2.28 21.71 8.25
N PRO A 239 1.10 22.25 8.62
CA PRO A 239 0.92 22.91 9.91
C PRO A 239 1.23 22.00 11.11
N SER A 240 0.75 20.75 11.08
CA SER A 240 1.01 19.73 12.10
C SER A 240 2.49 19.35 12.17
N ILE A 241 3.16 19.25 11.02
CA ILE A 241 4.61 18.99 10.93
C ILE A 241 5.39 20.14 11.57
N LYS A 242 5.04 21.41 11.29
CA LYS A 242 5.67 22.58 11.94
C LYS A 242 5.53 22.55 13.46
N ILE A 243 4.41 22.04 13.99
CA ILE A 243 4.23 21.86 15.43
C ILE A 243 5.17 20.79 15.96
N CYS A 244 5.28 19.65 15.28
CA CYS A 244 6.21 18.58 15.65
C CYS A 244 7.67 19.08 15.67
N LEU A 245 8.06 19.87 14.66
CA LEU A 245 9.38 20.49 14.59
C LEU A 245 9.65 21.40 15.79
N ARG A 246 8.73 22.33 16.10
CA ARG A 246 8.85 23.25 17.25
C ARG A 246 8.94 22.52 18.59
N ASN A 247 8.20 21.43 18.76
CA ASN A 247 8.18 20.63 19.98
C ASN A 247 9.29 19.58 20.04
N LYS A 248 10.22 19.56 19.07
CA LYS A 248 11.27 18.53 18.93
C LYS A 248 10.70 17.10 18.95
N TYR A 249 9.45 16.93 18.55
CA TYR A 249 8.79 15.63 18.48
C TYR A 249 9.34 14.84 17.29
N ARG A 250 9.72 13.58 17.56
CA ARG A 250 10.26 12.66 16.54
C ARG A 250 9.20 11.64 16.18
N ILE A 251 8.83 11.60 14.90
CA ILE A 251 7.79 10.71 14.39
C ILE A 251 8.46 9.37 14.08
N LYS A 252 8.22 8.35 14.92
CA LYS A 252 8.85 7.04 14.75
C LYS A 252 8.27 6.23 13.59
N ASP A 253 7.00 6.42 13.31
CA ASP A 253 6.26 5.77 12.24
C ASP A 253 5.39 6.83 11.56
N VAL A 254 5.84 7.27 10.38
CA VAL A 254 5.23 8.39 9.66
C VAL A 254 3.90 7.99 9.02
N SER A 255 3.80 6.77 8.49
CA SER A 255 2.54 6.23 7.96
C SER A 255 1.46 6.19 9.04
N MET A 256 1.77 5.58 10.19
CA MET A 256 0.84 5.51 11.33
C MET A 256 0.48 6.91 11.85
N TRP A 257 1.43 7.84 11.82
CA TRP A 257 1.17 9.22 12.24
C TRP A 257 0.18 9.92 11.31
N PHE A 258 0.33 9.78 9.99
CA PHE A 258 -0.64 10.32 9.04
C PHE A 258 -2.03 9.68 9.18
N ASP A 259 -2.11 8.36 9.38
CA ASP A 259 -3.38 7.68 9.63
C ASP A 259 -4.05 8.17 10.92
N TYR A 260 -3.25 8.40 11.95
CA TYR A 260 -3.70 9.01 13.20
C TYR A 260 -4.21 10.45 13.00
N LEU A 261 -3.53 11.29 12.21
CA LEU A 261 -4.03 12.64 11.90
C LEU A 261 -5.37 12.60 11.16
N LYS A 262 -5.56 11.66 10.24
CA LYS A 262 -6.84 11.47 9.53
C LYS A 262 -7.96 11.06 10.50
N LEU A 263 -7.66 10.23 11.50
CA LEU A 263 -8.62 9.91 12.56
C LEU A 263 -8.96 11.14 13.41
N LEU A 264 -7.95 11.96 13.77
CA LEU A 264 -8.19 13.21 14.49
C LEU A 264 -9.09 14.16 13.70
N GLU A 265 -8.88 14.31 12.40
CA GLU A 265 -9.72 15.11 11.51
C GLU A 265 -11.17 14.59 11.47
N HIS A 266 -11.36 13.27 11.31
CA HIS A 266 -12.68 12.64 11.36
C HIS A 266 -13.43 12.95 12.66
N TYR A 267 -12.72 12.98 13.79
CA TYR A 267 -13.27 13.33 15.10
C TYR A 267 -13.19 14.83 15.44
N ARG A 268 -12.94 15.69 14.44
CA ARG A 268 -12.87 17.16 14.55
C ARG A 268 -11.95 17.64 15.67
N LYS A 269 -10.81 16.97 15.84
CA LYS A 269 -9.76 17.38 16.78
C LYS A 269 -8.84 18.40 16.14
N ASP A 270 -8.33 19.31 16.96
CA ASP A 270 -7.49 20.40 16.49
C ASP A 270 -6.08 19.91 16.12
N LEU A 271 -5.81 19.88 14.81
CA LEU A 271 -4.51 19.52 14.25
C LEU A 271 -3.45 20.63 14.46
N HIS A 272 -3.84 21.82 14.93
CA HIS A 272 -2.92 22.90 15.26
C HIS A 272 -2.47 22.88 16.73
N ASN A 273 -2.90 21.89 17.50
CA ASN A 273 -2.56 21.74 18.91
C ASN A 273 -1.57 20.60 19.15
N ALA A 274 -0.43 20.93 19.78
CA ALA A 274 0.62 19.99 20.13
C ALA A 274 0.13 18.81 20.99
N HIS A 275 -0.89 19.01 21.83
CA HIS A 275 -1.50 17.95 22.62
C HIS A 275 -1.98 16.77 21.77
N TYR A 276 -2.56 17.07 20.60
CA TYR A 276 -3.08 16.04 19.69
C TYR A 276 -2.00 15.53 18.75
N VAL A 277 -1.22 16.41 18.11
CA VAL A 277 -0.29 16.02 17.04
C VAL A 277 1.04 15.42 17.52
N CYS A 278 1.42 15.67 18.78
CA CYS A 278 2.64 15.15 19.39
C CYS A 278 2.34 14.15 20.54
N PRO A 279 1.69 13.01 20.28
CA PRO A 279 1.33 12.07 21.33
C PRO A 279 2.58 11.41 21.95
N LYS A 280 2.63 11.30 23.28
CA LYS A 280 3.74 10.61 23.99
C LYS A 280 3.93 9.16 23.50
N ASN A 281 2.83 8.48 23.18
CA ASN A 281 2.84 7.15 22.57
C ASN A 281 1.88 7.12 21.38
N LEU A 282 2.45 7.26 20.18
CA LEU A 282 1.70 7.28 18.92
C LEU A 282 0.81 6.06 18.74
N LYS A 283 1.35 4.85 18.96
CA LYS A 283 0.60 3.60 18.77
C LYS A 283 -0.63 3.54 19.68
N LYS A 284 -0.45 3.86 20.97
CA LYS A 284 -1.57 3.87 21.92
C LYS A 284 -2.64 4.90 21.55
N ALA A 285 -2.22 6.09 21.10
CA ALA A 285 -3.16 7.13 20.67
C ALA A 285 -3.90 6.72 19.39
N HIS A 286 -3.20 6.20 18.40
CA HIS A 286 -3.77 5.65 17.16
C HIS A 286 -4.80 4.55 17.45
N ASP A 287 -4.42 3.53 18.22
CA ASP A 287 -5.26 2.37 18.50
C ASP A 287 -6.55 2.76 19.26
N LEU A 288 -6.48 3.77 20.13
CA LEU A 288 -7.65 4.33 20.81
C LEU A 288 -8.69 4.86 19.81
N TYR A 289 -8.25 5.65 18.83
CA TYR A 289 -9.13 6.24 17.83
C TYR A 289 -9.63 5.21 16.80
N VAL A 290 -8.80 4.22 16.44
CA VAL A 290 -9.24 3.09 15.61
C VAL A 290 -10.34 2.30 16.33
N ALA A 291 -10.16 2.00 17.61
CA ALA A 291 -11.17 1.28 18.39
C ALA A 291 -12.46 2.09 18.52
N ARG A 292 -12.35 3.42 18.65
CA ARG A 292 -13.52 4.31 18.63
C ARG A 292 -14.25 4.24 17.28
N LYS A 293 -13.53 4.36 16.17
CA LYS A 293 -14.11 4.32 14.83
C LYS A 293 -14.83 3.01 14.56
N LYS A 294 -14.20 1.88 14.91
CA LYS A 294 -14.83 0.56 14.80
C LYS A 294 -16.16 0.47 15.55
N ARG A 295 -16.27 1.08 16.74
CA ARG A 295 -17.54 1.09 17.50
C ARG A 295 -18.59 1.98 16.84
N ASP A 296 -18.19 3.11 16.29
CA ASP A 296 -19.11 4.03 15.62
C ASP A 296 -19.61 3.43 14.29
N ASP A 297 -18.72 2.86 13.49
CA ASP A 297 -19.05 2.16 12.24
C ASP A 297 -20.00 0.97 12.50
N GLU A 298 -19.78 0.20 13.57
CA GLU A 298 -20.65 -0.92 13.95
C GLU A 298 -22.05 -0.44 14.40
N LYS A 299 -22.12 0.68 15.14
CA LYS A 299 -23.41 1.27 15.51
C LYS A 299 -24.17 1.75 14.27
N GLU A 300 -23.48 2.40 13.33
CA GLU A 300 -24.08 2.86 12.08
C GLU A 300 -24.57 1.69 11.23
N ARG A 301 -23.77 0.61 11.14
CA ARG A 301 -24.15 -0.62 10.44
C ARG A 301 -25.42 -1.23 11.03
N LYS A 302 -25.47 -1.41 12.35
CA LYS A 302 -26.67 -1.94 13.04
C LYS A 302 -27.89 -1.03 12.85
N ALA A 303 -27.71 0.29 12.89
CA ALA A 303 -28.80 1.23 12.64
C ALA A 303 -29.33 1.12 11.20
N LYS A 304 -28.44 1.01 10.21
CA LYS A 304 -28.82 0.79 8.80
C LYS A 304 -29.53 -0.56 8.60
N GLU A 305 -29.02 -1.63 9.21
CA GLU A 305 -29.64 -2.96 9.17
C GLU A 305 -31.04 -2.93 9.80
N MET A 306 -31.19 -2.28 10.96
CA MET A 306 -32.49 -2.12 11.62
C MET A 306 -33.46 -1.30 10.76
N GLN A 307 -33.00 -0.19 10.16
CA GLN A 307 -33.81 0.62 9.27
C GLN A 307 -34.25 -0.17 8.03
N GLN A 308 -33.36 -0.98 7.45
CA GLN A 308 -33.67 -1.84 6.31
C GLN A 308 -34.70 -2.91 6.69
N LEU A 309 -34.58 -3.52 7.88
CA LEU A 309 -35.54 -4.50 8.37
C LEU A 309 -36.93 -3.88 8.60
N LEU A 310 -37.00 -2.70 9.20
CA LEU A 310 -38.25 -1.96 9.38
C LEU A 310 -38.90 -1.62 8.04
N LYS A 311 -38.10 -1.24 7.03
CA LYS A 311 -38.57 -0.97 5.68
C LYS A 311 -39.14 -2.22 5.02
N LEU A 312 -38.45 -3.36 5.13
CA LEU A 312 -38.92 -4.64 4.60
C LEU A 312 -40.23 -5.10 5.28
N LYS A 313 -40.36 -4.95 6.60
CA LYS A 313 -41.61 -5.24 7.31
C LYS A 313 -42.77 -4.40 6.79
N LYS A 314 -42.57 -3.08 6.67
CA LYS A 314 -43.58 -2.18 6.12
C LYS A 314 -43.93 -2.51 4.66
N ASP A 315 -42.94 -2.88 3.86
CA ASP A 315 -43.16 -3.32 2.47
C ASP A 315 -43.98 -4.62 2.42
N ALA A 316 -43.74 -5.58 3.33
CA ALA A 316 -44.52 -6.80 3.44
C ALA A 316 -45.97 -6.55 3.86
N GLU A 317 -46.19 -5.71 4.88
CA GLU A 317 -47.53 -5.31 5.32
C GLU A 317 -48.31 -4.61 4.20
N ASN A 318 -47.67 -3.69 3.48
CA ASN A 318 -48.27 -3.01 2.35
C ASN A 318 -48.61 -3.99 1.21
N TYR A 319 -47.71 -4.91 0.89
CA TYR A 319 -47.94 -5.92 -0.15
C TYR A 319 -49.17 -6.78 0.18
N ILE A 320 -49.25 -7.31 1.40
CA ILE A 320 -50.39 -8.10 1.86
C ILE A 320 -51.67 -7.27 1.80
N LYS A 321 -51.64 -6.02 2.28
CA LYS A 321 -52.80 -5.12 2.24
C LYS A 321 -53.30 -4.88 0.81
N GLU A 322 -52.40 -4.64 -0.14
CA GLU A 322 -52.77 -4.32 -1.53
C GLU A 322 -53.17 -5.55 -2.35
N LYS A 323 -52.53 -6.70 -2.11
CA LYS A 323 -52.62 -7.88 -2.97
C LYS A 323 -53.39 -9.06 -2.37
N SER A 324 -53.78 -9.02 -1.09
CA SER A 324 -54.51 -10.10 -0.41
C SER A 324 -55.78 -10.55 -1.15
N LYS A 325 -56.51 -9.61 -1.76
CA LYS A 325 -57.70 -9.90 -2.60
C LYS A 325 -57.44 -10.91 -3.74
N PHE A 326 -56.18 -11.02 -4.18
CA PHE A 326 -55.77 -11.93 -5.23
C PHE A 326 -55.29 -13.28 -4.70
N PHE A 327 -54.96 -13.44 -3.41
CA PHE A 327 -54.25 -14.62 -2.89
C PHE A 327 -54.99 -15.95 -3.03
N ASP A 328 -56.32 -15.90 -3.20
CA ASP A 328 -57.15 -17.08 -3.48
C ASP A 328 -57.24 -17.44 -4.97
N LEU A 329 -56.62 -16.66 -5.86
CA LEU A 329 -56.57 -16.97 -7.28
C LEU A 329 -55.77 -18.26 -7.50
N LYS A 330 -56.42 -19.20 -8.16
CA LYS A 330 -55.81 -20.44 -8.62
C LYS A 330 -56.35 -20.76 -10.00
N MET A 331 -55.50 -20.62 -11.00
CA MET A 331 -55.83 -20.94 -12.38
C MET A 331 -55.21 -22.28 -12.74
N SER A 332 -55.98 -23.20 -13.32
CA SER A 332 -55.45 -24.51 -13.70
C SER A 332 -56.10 -25.04 -14.97
N ASP A 333 -55.32 -25.81 -15.72
CA ASP A 333 -55.78 -26.61 -16.87
C ASP A 333 -55.64 -28.12 -16.63
N GLY A 334 -55.52 -28.53 -15.36
CA GLY A 334 -55.30 -29.91 -14.93
C GLY A 334 -53.83 -30.30 -14.80
N LYS A 335 -52.93 -29.76 -15.66
CA LYS A 335 -51.47 -30.05 -15.59
C LYS A 335 -50.67 -28.90 -15.00
N ILE A 336 -51.00 -27.67 -15.37
CA ILE A 336 -50.35 -26.45 -14.89
C ILE A 336 -51.25 -25.77 -13.87
N VAL A 337 -50.64 -25.24 -12.80
CA VAL A 337 -51.30 -24.42 -11.79
C VAL A 337 -50.59 -23.08 -11.73
N VAL A 338 -51.33 -21.98 -11.88
CA VAL A 338 -50.80 -20.61 -11.77
C VAL A 338 -51.44 -19.93 -10.57
N VAL A 339 -50.60 -19.48 -9.64
CA VAL A 339 -51.00 -18.87 -8.36
C VAL A 339 -50.19 -17.60 -8.10
N PRO A 340 -50.75 -16.58 -7.42
CA PRO A 340 -49.99 -15.40 -7.03
C PRO A 340 -48.96 -15.74 -5.95
N LEU A 341 -47.86 -14.99 -5.95
CA LEU A 341 -46.94 -14.96 -4.82
C LEU A 341 -47.61 -14.24 -3.64
N LYS A 342 -47.53 -14.78 -2.43
CA LYS A 342 -48.33 -14.30 -1.28
C LYS A 342 -47.53 -13.51 -0.25
N SER A 343 -46.21 -13.61 -0.26
CA SER A 343 -45.34 -12.92 0.69
C SER A 343 -43.99 -12.56 0.09
N LEU A 344 -43.23 -11.69 0.76
CA LEU A 344 -41.88 -11.33 0.33
C LEU A 344 -40.93 -12.54 0.36
N GLU A 345 -41.13 -13.48 1.28
CA GLU A 345 -40.40 -14.75 1.33
C GLU A 345 -40.67 -15.59 0.06
N GLU A 346 -41.91 -15.62 -0.43
CA GLU A 346 -42.22 -16.29 -1.70
C GLU A 346 -41.58 -15.58 -2.90
N PHE A 347 -41.50 -14.25 -2.92
CA PHE A 347 -40.73 -13.53 -3.95
C PHE A 347 -39.24 -13.88 -3.92
N GLN A 348 -38.67 -14.00 -2.72
CA GLN A 348 -37.27 -14.37 -2.56
C GLN A 348 -37.04 -15.81 -3.05
N GLN A 349 -37.86 -16.76 -2.62
CA GLN A 349 -37.79 -18.16 -3.06
C GLN A 349 -38.00 -18.30 -4.57
N GLU A 350 -38.98 -17.61 -5.14
CA GLU A 350 -39.20 -17.60 -6.60
C GLU A 350 -37.98 -17.05 -7.33
N GLY A 351 -37.38 -15.97 -6.83
CA GLY A 351 -36.17 -15.39 -7.41
C GLY A 351 -34.96 -16.32 -7.37
N GLU A 352 -34.80 -17.06 -6.27
CA GLU A 352 -33.74 -18.05 -6.09
C GLU A 352 -33.94 -19.29 -6.99
N ILE A 353 -35.16 -19.85 -7.03
CA ILE A 353 -35.51 -21.05 -7.81
C ILE A 353 -35.43 -20.77 -9.32
N MET A 354 -35.91 -19.61 -9.74
CA MET A 354 -36.00 -19.24 -11.16
C MET A 354 -34.78 -18.45 -11.65
N HIS A 355 -33.81 -18.17 -10.77
CA HIS A 355 -32.61 -17.38 -11.07
C HIS A 355 -32.94 -16.04 -11.77
N HIS A 356 -33.98 -15.35 -11.31
CA HIS A 356 -34.41 -14.05 -11.87
C HIS A 356 -34.70 -13.02 -10.78
N CYS A 357 -34.59 -11.73 -11.11
CA CYS A 357 -34.48 -10.65 -10.13
C CYS A 357 -35.81 -10.17 -9.51
N VAL A 358 -36.86 -10.99 -9.43
CA VAL A 358 -38.20 -10.55 -8.96
C VAL A 358 -38.20 -9.97 -7.53
N PHE A 359 -37.40 -10.52 -6.61
CA PHE A 359 -37.24 -9.97 -5.27
C PHE A 359 -36.26 -8.78 -5.23
N THR A 360 -35.11 -8.92 -5.87
CA THR A 360 -34.04 -7.91 -5.90
C THR A 360 -34.51 -6.58 -6.52
N ASN A 361 -35.33 -6.66 -7.57
CA ASN A 361 -35.93 -5.50 -8.24
C ASN A 361 -37.21 -4.99 -7.53
N LYS A 362 -37.61 -5.63 -6.43
CA LYS A 362 -38.71 -5.17 -5.56
C LYS A 362 -40.06 -5.11 -6.26
N TYR A 363 -40.38 -6.10 -7.11
CA TYR A 363 -41.67 -6.17 -7.82
C TYR A 363 -42.88 -6.20 -6.86
N TYR A 364 -42.70 -6.65 -5.62
CA TYR A 364 -43.70 -6.55 -4.56
C TYR A 364 -44.08 -5.10 -4.17
N LYS A 365 -43.35 -4.08 -4.64
CA LYS A 365 -43.70 -2.66 -4.45
C LYS A 365 -44.53 -2.07 -5.59
N GLU A 366 -44.63 -2.78 -6.70
CA GLU A 366 -45.29 -2.28 -7.90
C GLU A 366 -46.82 -2.43 -7.76
N LYS A 367 -47.50 -1.29 -7.62
CA LYS A 367 -48.95 -1.23 -7.37
C LYS A 367 -49.77 -1.87 -8.50
N ASP A 368 -49.33 -1.66 -9.73
CA ASP A 368 -50.02 -2.13 -10.93
C ASP A 368 -49.51 -3.49 -11.43
N SER A 369 -48.62 -4.15 -10.69
CA SER A 369 -48.05 -5.44 -11.08
C SER A 369 -48.58 -6.56 -10.18
N LEU A 370 -48.96 -7.69 -10.77
CA LEU A 370 -49.27 -8.92 -10.06
C LEU A 370 -48.35 -10.03 -10.56
N ILE A 371 -47.51 -10.53 -9.67
CA ILE A 371 -46.57 -11.61 -9.96
C ILE A 371 -47.21 -12.95 -9.61
N LEU A 372 -47.22 -13.86 -10.57
CA LEU A 372 -47.79 -15.19 -10.50
C LEU A 372 -46.68 -16.22 -10.74
N SER A 373 -46.71 -17.31 -9.99
CA SER A 373 -45.87 -18.48 -10.21
C SER A 373 -46.68 -19.56 -10.91
N ALA A 374 -46.23 -19.98 -12.09
CA ALA A 374 -46.72 -21.16 -12.79
C ALA A 374 -45.94 -22.39 -12.32
N ARG A 375 -46.66 -23.47 -11.99
CA ARG A 375 -46.11 -24.68 -11.38
C ARG A 375 -46.71 -25.95 -12.00
N ILE A 376 -45.91 -27.01 -12.05
CA ILE A 376 -46.35 -28.40 -12.34
C ILE A 376 -46.00 -29.24 -11.11
N GLY A 377 -47.02 -29.68 -10.37
CA GLY A 377 -46.83 -30.30 -9.06
C GLY A 377 -46.10 -29.33 -8.10
N LYS A 378 -44.93 -29.73 -7.61
CA LYS A 378 -44.06 -28.89 -6.74
C LYS A 378 -43.01 -28.08 -7.53
N LYS A 379 -42.89 -28.28 -8.84
CA LYS A 379 -41.84 -27.65 -9.65
C LYS A 379 -42.33 -26.32 -10.22
N HIS A 380 -41.56 -25.26 -10.02
CA HIS A 380 -41.77 -23.95 -10.62
C HIS A 380 -41.32 -23.99 -12.08
N ILE A 381 -42.13 -23.46 -13.00
CA ILE A 381 -41.88 -23.51 -14.44
C ILE A 381 -41.69 -22.13 -15.05
N GLU A 382 -42.55 -21.15 -14.76
CA GLU A 382 -42.40 -19.75 -15.18
C GLU A 382 -42.98 -18.79 -14.15
N THR A 383 -42.44 -17.59 -14.10
CA THR A 383 -43.00 -16.45 -13.39
C THR A 383 -43.66 -15.51 -14.38
N VAL A 384 -44.92 -15.18 -14.13
CA VAL A 384 -45.76 -14.33 -14.98
C VAL A 384 -46.03 -13.01 -14.28
N GLU A 385 -45.79 -11.91 -14.98
CA GLU A 385 -46.19 -10.59 -14.53
C GLU A 385 -47.43 -10.13 -15.29
N VAL A 386 -48.46 -9.74 -14.56
CA VAL A 386 -49.70 -9.17 -15.10
C VAL A 386 -49.80 -7.70 -14.69
N ASN A 387 -50.09 -6.84 -15.66
CA ASN A 387 -50.41 -5.44 -15.41
C ASN A 387 -51.90 -5.31 -15.02
N LEU A 388 -52.17 -4.81 -13.81
CA LEU A 388 -53.49 -4.66 -13.23
C LEU A 388 -54.29 -3.48 -13.80
N LYS A 389 -53.65 -2.52 -14.49
CA LYS A 389 -54.33 -1.41 -15.17
C LYS A 389 -54.82 -1.81 -16.56
N THR A 390 -53.93 -2.39 -17.37
CA THR A 390 -54.23 -2.76 -18.76
C THR A 390 -54.80 -4.16 -18.90
N PHE A 391 -54.72 -4.98 -17.85
CA PHE A 391 -55.09 -6.41 -17.87
C PHE A 391 -54.35 -7.18 -18.96
N SER A 392 -53.05 -6.90 -19.11
CA SER A 392 -52.16 -7.56 -20.07
C SER A 392 -51.01 -8.26 -19.37
N ILE A 393 -50.51 -9.34 -19.98
CA ILE A 393 -49.29 -10.00 -19.53
C ILE A 393 -48.10 -9.15 -19.99
N VAL A 394 -47.29 -8.69 -19.05
CA VAL A 394 -46.08 -7.89 -19.32
C VAL A 394 -44.94 -8.82 -19.70
N GLN A 395 -44.77 -9.90 -18.95
CA GLN A 395 -43.75 -10.92 -19.18
C GLN A 395 -44.17 -12.26 -18.59
N SER A 396 -43.63 -13.34 -19.18
CA SER A 396 -43.72 -14.70 -18.66
C SER A 396 -42.36 -15.34 -18.93
N ARG A 397 -41.62 -15.73 -17.87
CA ARG A 397 -40.23 -16.19 -18.01
C ARG A 397 -39.95 -17.37 -17.09
N GLY A 398 -39.31 -18.39 -17.64
CA GLY A 398 -38.75 -19.53 -16.93
C GLY A 398 -37.39 -19.22 -16.31
N ALA A 399 -36.72 -20.28 -15.85
CA ALA A 399 -35.40 -20.17 -15.23
C ALA A 399 -34.40 -19.42 -16.15
N CYS A 400 -33.59 -18.53 -15.57
CA CYS A 400 -32.62 -17.70 -16.30
C CYS A 400 -33.23 -16.88 -17.46
N ASN A 401 -34.46 -16.39 -17.29
CA ASN A 401 -35.20 -15.58 -18.28
C ASN A 401 -35.47 -16.29 -19.63
N SER A 402 -35.49 -17.61 -19.65
CA SER A 402 -35.80 -18.41 -20.86
C SER A 402 -37.30 -18.68 -21.02
N ASN A 403 -37.76 -19.00 -22.22
CA ASN A 403 -39.13 -19.49 -22.42
C ASN A 403 -39.15 -21.00 -22.24
N THR A 404 -40.17 -21.54 -21.55
CA THR A 404 -40.33 -22.98 -21.40
C THR A 404 -41.17 -23.59 -22.52
N GLU A 405 -41.15 -24.92 -22.65
CA GLU A 405 -42.06 -25.65 -23.56
C GLU A 405 -43.55 -25.39 -23.25
N TYR A 406 -43.87 -24.91 -22.06
CA TYR A 406 -45.23 -24.58 -21.62
C TYR A 406 -45.58 -23.10 -21.78
N HIS A 407 -44.67 -22.25 -22.26
CA HIS A 407 -44.81 -20.79 -22.30
C HIS A 407 -46.14 -20.31 -22.92
N ASN A 408 -46.44 -20.76 -24.14
CA ASN A 408 -47.67 -20.39 -24.84
C ASN A 408 -48.93 -20.89 -24.12
N ARG A 409 -48.84 -22.05 -23.46
CA ARG A 409 -49.91 -22.65 -22.68
C ARG A 409 -50.18 -21.87 -21.39
N ILE A 410 -49.13 -21.42 -20.70
CA ILE A 410 -49.21 -20.55 -19.51
C ILE A 410 -49.82 -19.20 -19.87
N ILE A 411 -49.35 -18.56 -20.94
CA ILE A 411 -49.91 -17.30 -21.45
C ILE A 411 -51.40 -17.46 -21.80
N GLY A 412 -51.76 -18.54 -22.50
CA GLY A 412 -53.16 -18.84 -22.85
C GLY A 412 -54.03 -19.03 -21.60
N LEU A 413 -53.52 -19.76 -20.60
CA LEU A 413 -54.22 -20.01 -19.34
C LEU A 413 -54.47 -18.71 -18.55
N VAL A 414 -53.46 -17.84 -18.43
CA VAL A 414 -53.60 -16.55 -17.74
C VAL A 414 -54.53 -15.61 -18.52
N LYS A 415 -54.42 -15.54 -19.86
CA LYS A 415 -55.33 -14.74 -20.69
C LYS A 415 -56.79 -15.17 -20.55
N LYS A 416 -57.07 -16.48 -20.58
CA LYS A 416 -58.43 -17.03 -20.42
C LYS A 416 -59.05 -16.66 -19.06
N ASN A 417 -58.23 -16.54 -18.03
CA ASN A 417 -58.66 -16.24 -16.66
C ASN A 417 -58.49 -14.75 -16.27
N MET A 418 -58.16 -13.87 -17.22
CA MET A 418 -57.92 -12.44 -16.94
C MET A 418 -59.16 -11.75 -16.34
N ASN A 419 -60.36 -12.19 -16.73
CA ASN A 419 -61.61 -11.67 -16.17
C ASN A 419 -61.75 -11.97 -14.67
N LEU A 420 -61.19 -13.07 -14.15
CA LEU A 420 -61.20 -13.39 -12.72
C LEU A 420 -60.32 -12.39 -11.94
N ILE A 421 -59.16 -12.02 -12.51
CA ILE A 421 -58.28 -10.99 -11.94
C ILE A 421 -59.01 -9.64 -11.91
N ARG A 422 -59.74 -9.29 -12.97
CA ARG A 422 -60.55 -8.06 -13.03
C ARG A 422 -61.65 -8.04 -11.97
N GLN A 423 -62.41 -9.12 -11.81
CA GLN A 423 -63.48 -9.22 -10.80
C GLN A 423 -62.94 -9.05 -9.37
N LYS A 424 -61.78 -9.64 -9.07
CA LYS A 424 -61.12 -9.49 -7.75
C LYS A 424 -60.55 -8.10 -7.51
N LEU A 425 -60.32 -7.28 -8.54
CA LEU A 425 -59.88 -5.90 -8.38
C LEU A 425 -61.03 -4.97 -8.01
N THR A 426 -62.24 -5.23 -8.55
CA THR A 426 -63.47 -4.43 -8.35
C THR A 426 -64.31 -4.83 -7.14
N ALA A 427 -64.08 -6.04 -6.59
CA ALA A 427 -64.61 -6.50 -5.32
C ALA A 427 -63.76 -5.96 -4.16
#